data_AF-A0A0D2LH14-F1
#
_entry.id   AF-A0A0D2LH14-F1
#
_cell.length_a   1.000
_cell.length_b   1.000
_cell.length_c   1.000
_cell.angle_alpha   90.00
_cell.angle_beta   90.00
_cell.angle_gamma   90.00
#
_symmetry.space_group_name_H-M   'P 1'
#
loop_
_entity.id
_entity.type
_entity.pdbx_description
1 polymer ?
#
loop_
_entity_poly.entity_id
_entity_poly.type
_entity_poly.pdbx_seq_one_letter_code
_entity_poly.pdbx_strand_id
1 'polypeptide(L)'
;MGRFRPTLVQRMLRFVDHDAFQQPKAWSTLAQYRTAELMVQHPRPPAMEFTHNTFYTELFRRYPEVRMAPHALNLPHPSLARRFVSRQLKLMRGGMDRGAAFKAVEGEMRSELAALTHESKAGGFVGYIQAQEETTLQQAVRALVKRQRMMGQK
;
A
#
# COMPACT_ATOMS: atom_id res chain seq x y z
N MET A 1 -10.75 3.31 -37.79
CA MET A 1 -9.85 4.43 -37.45
C MET A 1 -10.57 5.36 -36.48
N GLY A 2 -10.08 5.52 -35.25
CA GLY A 2 -10.70 6.41 -34.26
C GLY A 2 -10.53 7.87 -34.64
N ARG A 3 -11.59 8.69 -34.54
CA ARG A 3 -11.53 10.13 -34.84
C ARG A 3 -10.58 10.82 -33.86
N PHE A 4 -9.50 11.42 -34.36
CA PHE A 4 -8.59 12.24 -33.56
C PHE A 4 -9.34 13.47 -33.03
N ARG A 5 -9.55 13.54 -31.71
CA ARG A 5 -10.12 14.73 -31.07
C ARG A 5 -8.96 15.68 -30.75
N PRO A 6 -8.95 16.91 -31.28
CA PRO A 6 -7.89 17.87 -30.99
C PRO A 6 -7.87 18.19 -29.50
N THR A 7 -6.67 18.23 -28.92
CA THR A 7 -6.46 18.53 -27.50
C THR A 7 -6.86 19.99 -27.21
N LEU A 8 -7.12 20.31 -25.93
CA LEU A 8 -7.48 21.67 -25.52
C LEU A 8 -6.42 22.69 -25.95
N VAL A 9 -5.13 22.36 -25.82
CA VAL A 9 -4.02 23.21 -26.25
C VAL A 9 -4.04 23.42 -27.77
N GLN A 10 -4.32 22.39 -28.57
CA GLN A 10 -4.46 22.52 -30.02
C GLN A 10 -5.67 23.38 -30.42
N ARG A 11 -6.76 23.32 -29.65
CA ARG A 11 -7.91 24.21 -29.85
C ARG A 11 -7.54 25.66 -29.49
N MET A 12 -6.84 25.86 -28.37
CA MET A 12 -6.40 27.18 -27.93
C MET A 12 -5.41 27.83 -28.91
N LEU A 13 -4.44 27.08 -29.44
CA LEU A 13 -3.54 27.56 -30.50
C LEU A 13 -4.30 28.15 -31.68
N ARG A 14 -5.37 27.47 -32.15
CA ARG A 14 -6.20 27.96 -33.26
C ARG A 14 -6.99 29.23 -32.94
N PHE A 15 -7.30 29.48 -31.67
CA PHE A 15 -8.05 30.66 -31.24
C PHE A 15 -7.13 31.86 -30.95
N VAL A 16 -5.89 31.62 -30.52
CA VAL A 16 -4.92 32.69 -30.24
C VAL A 16 -4.45 33.39 -31.52
N ASP A 17 -4.41 32.69 -32.64
CA ASP A 17 -4.02 33.25 -33.95
C ASP A 17 -5.16 34.03 -34.65
N HIS A 18 -6.33 34.16 -34.04
CA HIS A 18 -7.51 34.78 -34.65
C HIS A 18 -7.85 36.12 -33.97
N ASP A 19 -7.89 37.21 -34.73
CA ASP A 19 -8.04 38.59 -34.23
C ASP A 19 -9.31 38.85 -33.38
N ALA A 20 -10.33 38.00 -33.53
CA ALA A 20 -11.56 38.09 -32.74
C ALA A 20 -11.43 37.64 -31.26
N PHE A 21 -10.33 37.02 -30.85
CA PHE A 21 -10.17 36.48 -29.49
C PHE A 21 -9.01 37.14 -28.73
N GLN A 22 -9.26 37.54 -27.49
CA GLN A 22 -8.21 38.00 -26.58
C GLN A 22 -7.39 36.81 -26.07
N GLN A 23 -6.07 36.99 -26.02
CA GLN A 23 -5.15 35.97 -25.54
C GLN A 23 -5.41 35.64 -24.06
N PRO A 24 -5.51 34.35 -23.68
CA PRO A 24 -5.68 33.95 -22.29
C PRO A 24 -4.52 34.38 -21.41
N LYS A 25 -4.79 34.80 -20.16
CA LYS A 25 -3.76 35.23 -19.18
C LYS A 25 -2.67 34.17 -18.96
N ALA A 26 -3.02 32.89 -19.05
CA ALA A 26 -2.10 31.78 -18.85
C ALA A 26 -1.33 31.37 -20.11
N TRP A 27 -1.50 32.07 -21.24
CA TRP A 27 -0.88 31.71 -22.52
C TRP A 27 0.65 31.77 -22.48
N SER A 28 1.21 32.81 -21.87
CA SER A 28 2.67 32.95 -21.70
C SER A 28 3.27 31.75 -20.98
N THR A 29 2.63 31.31 -19.90
CA THR A 29 3.04 30.12 -19.14
C THR A 29 2.91 28.84 -19.95
N LEU A 30 1.82 28.66 -20.72
CA LEU A 30 1.60 27.46 -21.55
C LEU A 30 2.55 27.41 -22.75
N ALA A 31 2.90 28.56 -23.33
CA ALA A 31 3.87 28.68 -24.42
C ALA A 31 5.30 28.41 -23.91
N GLN A 32 5.62 28.86 -22.70
CA GLN A 32 6.93 28.68 -22.09
C GLN A 32 7.14 27.27 -21.52
N TYR A 33 6.11 26.69 -20.90
CA TYR A 33 6.16 25.37 -20.27
C TYR A 33 5.20 24.42 -20.99
N ARG A 34 5.69 23.79 -22.05
CA ARG A 34 4.93 22.80 -22.81
C ARG A 34 4.58 21.62 -21.91
N THR A 35 3.29 21.32 -21.75
CA THR A 35 2.83 20.13 -21.02
C THR A 35 3.29 18.87 -21.73
N ALA A 36 3.64 17.82 -20.97
CA ALA A 36 3.88 16.50 -21.55
C ALA A 36 2.71 16.08 -22.46
N GLU A 37 3.02 15.40 -23.57
CA GLU A 37 1.99 14.94 -24.50
C GLU A 37 1.07 13.94 -23.79
N LEU A 38 -0.12 14.40 -23.43
CA LEU A 38 -1.18 13.55 -22.92
C LEU A 38 -1.71 12.72 -24.09
N MET A 39 -1.24 11.48 -24.21
CA MET A 39 -1.87 10.52 -25.10
C MET A 39 -3.28 10.23 -24.57
N VAL A 40 -4.31 10.76 -25.24
CA VAL A 40 -5.72 10.62 -24.82
C VAL A 40 -6.16 9.14 -24.78
N GLN A 41 -5.45 8.27 -25.49
CA GLN A 41 -5.65 6.82 -25.48
C GLN A 41 -4.37 6.15 -25.00
N HIS A 42 -4.26 5.93 -23.69
CA HIS A 42 -3.22 5.06 -23.15
C HIS A 42 -3.67 3.60 -23.28
N PRO A 43 -2.82 2.69 -23.78
CA PRO A 43 -3.05 1.27 -23.58
C PRO A 43 -3.12 1.01 -22.06
N ARG A 44 -3.96 0.05 -21.65
CA ARG A 44 -4.07 -0.34 -20.24
C ARG A 44 -2.67 -0.64 -19.72
N PRO A 45 -2.22 -0.02 -18.61
CA PRO A 45 -0.91 -0.31 -18.07
C PRO A 45 -0.80 -1.80 -17.74
N PRO A 46 0.37 -2.42 -17.96
CA PRO A 46 0.57 -3.82 -17.63
C PRO A 46 0.38 -4.06 -16.13
N ALA A 47 -0.10 -5.24 -15.78
CA ALA A 47 -0.20 -5.64 -14.38
C ALA A 47 1.22 -5.70 -13.76
N MET A 48 1.38 -5.08 -12.60
CA MET A 48 2.66 -5.12 -11.88
C MET A 48 2.78 -6.44 -11.15
N GLU A 49 3.64 -7.32 -11.64
CA GLU A 49 3.91 -8.62 -11.02
C GLU A 49 5.22 -8.57 -10.24
N PHE A 50 5.17 -9.01 -8.98
CA PHE A 50 6.36 -9.17 -8.17
C PHE A 50 6.73 -10.66 -8.11
N THR A 51 8.00 -10.98 -8.36
CA THR A 51 8.52 -12.35 -8.25
C THR A 51 8.27 -12.96 -6.86
N HIS A 52 8.22 -12.10 -5.84
CA HIS A 52 7.97 -12.49 -4.46
C HIS A 52 6.52 -12.92 -4.17
N ASN A 53 5.57 -12.65 -5.07
CA ASN A 53 4.16 -13.01 -4.88
C ASN A 53 3.96 -14.50 -4.65
N THR A 54 4.80 -15.35 -5.27
CA THR A 54 4.74 -16.80 -5.10
C THR A 54 4.98 -17.26 -3.66
N PHE A 55 5.87 -16.60 -2.91
CA PHE A 55 6.13 -16.91 -1.50
C PHE A 55 4.98 -16.46 -0.59
N TYR A 56 4.37 -15.31 -0.89
CA TYR A 56 3.18 -14.85 -0.17
C TYR A 56 2.01 -15.82 -0.38
N THR A 57 1.78 -16.28 -1.62
CA THR A 57 0.74 -17.26 -1.91
C THR A 57 0.95 -18.58 -1.17
N GLU A 58 2.19 -19.06 -1.10
CA GLU A 58 2.54 -20.26 -0.33
C GLU A 58 2.29 -20.07 1.18
N LEU A 59 2.72 -18.94 1.73
CA LEU A 59 2.49 -18.60 3.14
C LEU A 59 0.99 -18.52 3.46
N PHE A 60 0.22 -17.81 2.65
CA PHE A 60 -1.23 -17.63 2.87
C PHE A 60 -2.03 -18.92 2.65
N ARG A 61 -1.54 -19.85 1.83
CA ARG A 61 -2.16 -21.17 1.69
C ARG A 61 -2.01 -21.99 2.97
N ARG A 62 -0.90 -21.85 3.69
CA ARG A 62 -0.61 -22.60 4.92
C ARG A 62 -1.15 -21.90 6.17
N TYR A 63 -1.13 -20.57 6.17
CA TYR A 63 -1.60 -19.71 7.26
C TYR A 63 -2.50 -18.60 6.69
N PRO A 64 -3.78 -18.90 6.42
CA PRO A 64 -4.72 -17.92 5.90
C PRO A 64 -4.94 -16.74 6.86
N GLU A 65 -4.73 -16.95 8.16
CA GLU A 65 -4.88 -15.94 9.21
C GLU A 65 -3.90 -14.78 9.03
N VAL A 66 -2.71 -15.04 8.48
CA VAL A 66 -1.68 -14.01 8.25
C VAL A 66 -2.10 -12.99 7.20
N ARG A 67 -2.92 -13.41 6.22
CA ARG A 67 -3.49 -12.48 5.22
C ARG A 67 -4.40 -11.46 5.85
N MET A 68 -5.07 -11.86 6.93
CA MET A 68 -6.11 -11.12 7.57
C MET A 68 -5.62 -10.38 8.83
N ALA A 69 -4.37 -10.60 9.22
CA ALA A 69 -3.75 -9.91 10.32
C ALA A 69 -3.76 -8.38 10.07
N PRO A 70 -4.29 -7.58 11.01
CA PRO A 70 -4.34 -6.13 10.86
C PRO A 70 -2.91 -5.58 10.79
N HIS A 71 -2.69 -4.70 9.82
CA HIS A 71 -1.39 -4.06 9.64
C HIS A 71 -1.53 -2.55 9.64
N ALA A 72 -0.82 -1.92 10.56
CA ALA A 72 -0.80 -0.47 10.72
C ALA A 72 0.09 0.17 9.62
N LEU A 73 -0.56 0.74 8.60
CA LEU A 73 0.12 1.36 7.45
C LEU A 73 0.89 2.64 7.79
N ASN A 74 0.63 3.21 8.97
CA ASN A 74 1.31 4.40 9.49
C ASN A 74 2.62 4.07 10.21
N LEU A 75 2.91 2.79 10.49
CA LEU A 75 4.15 2.37 11.13
C LEU A 75 5.21 1.98 10.08
N PRO A 76 6.49 2.29 10.31
CA PRO A 76 7.57 1.89 9.41
C PRO A 76 7.87 0.38 9.48
N HIS A 77 7.21 -0.34 10.38
CA HIS A 77 7.45 -1.76 10.59
C HIS A 77 6.79 -2.60 9.49
N PRO A 78 7.50 -3.56 8.89
CA PRO A 78 6.91 -4.45 7.89
C PRO A 78 5.89 -5.40 8.53
N SER A 79 4.85 -5.74 7.77
CA SER A 79 3.85 -6.75 8.17
C SER A 79 4.50 -8.11 8.47
N LEU A 80 3.80 -8.97 9.22
CA LEU A 80 4.26 -10.31 9.55
C LEU A 80 4.61 -11.10 8.28
N ALA A 81 3.73 -11.07 7.28
CA ALA A 81 3.95 -11.70 5.98
C ALA A 81 5.23 -11.19 5.31
N ARG A 82 5.45 -9.86 5.33
CA ARG A 82 6.63 -9.25 4.72
C ARG A 82 7.90 -9.60 5.46
N ARG A 83 7.87 -9.67 6.79
CA ARG A 83 8.99 -10.15 7.62
C ARG A 83 9.35 -11.59 7.30
N PHE A 84 8.34 -12.47 7.23
CA PHE A 84 8.51 -13.88 6.91
C PHE A 84 9.16 -14.07 5.53
N VAL A 85 8.56 -13.50 4.48
CA VAL A 85 9.09 -13.64 3.11
C VAL A 85 10.47 -13.00 2.97
N SER A 86 10.70 -11.84 3.59
CA SER A 86 12.04 -11.20 3.57
C SER A 86 13.10 -12.06 4.24
N ARG A 87 12.76 -12.75 5.34
CA ARG A 87 13.67 -13.66 6.03
C ARG A 87 13.93 -14.92 5.21
N GLN A 88 12.89 -15.50 4.61
CA GLN A 88 13.00 -16.66 3.73
C GLN A 88 13.93 -16.37 2.55
N LEU A 89 13.75 -15.21 1.90
CA LEU A 89 14.62 -14.77 0.80
C LEU A 89 16.06 -14.56 1.23
N LYS A 90 16.31 -14.05 2.45
CA LYS A 90 17.67 -13.92 2.99
C LYS A 90 18.34 -15.28 3.16
N LEU A 91 17.61 -16.28 3.66
CA LEU A 91 18.14 -17.65 3.80
C LEU A 91 18.41 -18.29 2.43
N MET A 92 17.52 -18.09 1.45
CA MET A 92 17.72 -18.58 0.10
C MET A 92 18.92 -17.94 -0.60
N ARG A 93 19.16 -16.64 -0.36
CA ARG A 93 20.39 -15.97 -0.82
C ARG A 93 21.66 -16.54 -0.18
N GLY A 94 21.54 -17.13 1.00
CA GLY A 94 22.62 -17.88 1.67
C GLY A 94 22.83 -19.30 1.15
N GLY A 95 22.13 -19.71 0.08
CA GLY A 95 22.28 -21.04 -0.54
C GLY A 95 21.33 -22.10 0.03
N MET A 96 20.39 -21.72 0.89
CA MET A 96 19.39 -22.66 1.43
C MET A 96 18.29 -22.95 0.41
N ASP A 97 17.89 -24.22 0.29
CA ASP A 97 16.75 -24.61 -0.52
C ASP A 97 15.44 -23.94 -0.03
N ARG A 98 14.50 -23.70 -0.94
CA ARG A 98 13.22 -23.03 -0.64
C ARG A 98 12.44 -23.70 0.48
N GLY A 99 12.35 -25.03 0.47
CA GLY A 99 11.58 -25.77 1.47
C GLY A 99 12.25 -25.76 2.85
N ALA A 100 13.58 -25.85 2.86
CA ALA A 100 14.38 -25.74 4.08
C ALA A 100 14.31 -24.32 4.67
N ALA A 101 14.42 -23.30 3.82
CA ALA A 101 14.29 -21.90 4.22
C ALA A 101 12.90 -21.61 4.80
N PHE A 102 11.83 -22.14 4.20
CA PHE A 102 10.48 -21.98 4.74
C PHE A 102 10.37 -22.54 6.15
N LYS A 103 10.82 -23.79 6.38
CA LYS A 103 10.75 -24.45 7.70
C LYS A 103 11.62 -23.74 8.74
N ALA A 104 12.77 -23.22 8.34
CA ALA A 104 13.64 -22.45 9.23
C ALA A 104 12.94 -21.18 9.72
N VAL A 105 12.33 -20.41 8.82
CA VAL A 105 11.58 -19.18 9.21
C VAL A 105 10.30 -19.52 9.98
N GLU A 106 9.61 -20.61 9.62
CA GLU A 106 8.45 -21.12 10.37
C GLU A 106 8.84 -21.45 11.82
N GLY A 107 10.04 -22.00 12.04
CA GLY A 107 10.60 -22.22 13.37
C GLY A 107 10.92 -20.91 14.12
N GLU A 108 11.57 -19.95 13.45
CA GLU A 108 11.91 -18.65 14.03
C GLU A 108 10.67 -17.83 14.44
N MET A 109 9.60 -17.88 13.65
CA MET A 109 8.40 -17.06 13.81
C MET A 109 7.20 -17.84 14.37
N ARG A 110 7.44 -19.04 14.92
CA ARG A 110 6.38 -19.96 15.36
C ARG A 110 5.45 -19.36 16.41
N SER A 111 5.98 -18.59 17.36
CA SER A 111 5.20 -17.97 18.43
C SER A 111 4.23 -16.91 17.88
N GLU A 112 4.69 -16.07 16.95
CA GLU A 112 3.88 -15.04 16.30
C GLU A 112 2.79 -15.67 15.41
N LEU A 113 3.12 -16.73 14.68
CA LEU A 113 2.15 -17.48 13.87
C LEU A 113 1.13 -18.21 14.74
N ALA A 114 1.57 -18.84 15.83
CA ALA A 114 0.69 -19.55 16.75
C ALA A 114 -0.31 -18.60 17.44
N ALA A 115 0.14 -17.40 17.84
CA ALA A 115 -0.72 -16.38 18.43
C ALA A 115 -1.90 -16.06 17.51
N LEU A 116 -1.64 -15.78 16.22
CA LEU A 116 -2.68 -15.48 15.24
C LEU A 116 -3.65 -16.65 15.03
N THR A 117 -3.15 -17.90 15.03
CA THR A 117 -4.02 -19.07 14.87
C THR A 117 -4.92 -19.33 16.08
N HIS A 118 -4.43 -19.09 17.29
CA HIS A 118 -5.23 -19.21 18.51
C HIS A 118 -6.30 -18.13 18.57
N GLU A 119 -5.93 -16.91 18.23
CA GLU A 119 -6.81 -15.74 18.20
C GLU A 119 -7.93 -15.88 17.14
N SER A 120 -7.60 -16.39 15.94
CA SER A 120 -8.59 -16.68 14.90
C SER A 120 -9.60 -17.77 15.32
N LYS A 121 -9.21 -18.71 16.18
CA LYS A 121 -10.06 -19.83 16.62
C LYS A 121 -10.92 -19.49 17.83
N ALA A 122 -10.47 -18.58 18.70
CA ALA A 122 -11.11 -18.32 19.99
C ALA A 122 -12.37 -17.44 19.93
N GLY A 123 -12.59 -16.63 18.89
CA GLY A 123 -13.74 -15.70 18.82
C GLY A 123 -14.27 -15.42 17.42
N GLY A 124 -13.78 -16.15 16.42
CA GLY A 124 -14.01 -15.80 15.02
C GLY A 124 -13.25 -14.53 14.61
N PHE A 125 -12.98 -14.41 13.33
CA PHE A 125 -12.09 -13.39 12.78
C PHE A 125 -12.56 -11.94 13.06
N VAL A 126 -13.87 -11.70 13.01
CA VAL A 126 -14.47 -10.39 13.32
C VAL A 126 -14.30 -10.04 14.80
N GLY A 127 -14.47 -11.00 15.70
CA GLY A 127 -14.29 -10.80 17.14
C GLY A 127 -12.83 -10.47 17.49
N TYR A 128 -11.88 -11.05 16.77
CA TYR A 128 -10.46 -10.72 16.93
C TYR A 128 -10.13 -9.29 16.51
N ILE A 129 -10.64 -8.84 15.34
CA ILE A 129 -10.45 -7.46 14.90
C ILE A 129 -11.05 -6.49 15.92
N GLN A 130 -12.28 -6.75 16.37
CA GLN A 130 -12.96 -5.89 17.36
C GLN A 130 -12.18 -5.81 18.68
N ALA A 131 -11.66 -6.94 19.18
CA ALA A 131 -10.85 -6.96 20.39
C ALA A 131 -9.54 -6.15 20.23
N GLN A 132 -8.87 -6.24 19.07
CA GLN A 132 -7.69 -5.41 18.81
C GLN A 132 -8.04 -3.92 18.66
N GLU A 133 -9.10 -3.58 17.94
CA GLU A 133 -9.57 -2.20 17.83
C GLU A 133 -9.90 -1.62 19.21
N GLU A 134 -10.58 -2.37 20.08
CA GLU A 134 -10.84 -1.95 21.45
C GLU A 134 -9.56 -1.70 22.24
N THR A 135 -8.56 -2.59 22.16
CA THR A 135 -7.30 -2.38 22.89
C THR A 135 -6.54 -1.14 22.39
N THR A 136 -6.50 -0.92 21.09
CA THR A 136 -5.84 0.26 20.50
C THR A 136 -6.58 1.56 20.84
N LEU A 137 -7.92 1.56 20.80
CA LEU A 137 -8.75 2.68 21.21
C LEU A 137 -8.57 3.00 22.71
N GLN A 138 -8.54 1.99 23.58
CA GLN A 138 -8.28 2.19 25.00
C GLN A 138 -6.90 2.82 25.26
N GLN A 139 -5.86 2.39 24.54
CA GLN A 139 -4.54 3.00 24.63
C GLN A 139 -4.54 4.45 24.15
N ALA A 140 -5.21 4.74 23.04
CA ALA A 140 -5.35 6.09 22.51
C ALA A 140 -6.10 7.01 23.49
N VAL A 141 -7.21 6.56 24.07
CA VAL A 141 -7.97 7.30 25.10
C VAL A 141 -7.11 7.57 26.32
N ARG A 142 -6.37 6.56 26.83
CA ARG A 142 -5.45 6.74 27.95
C ARG A 142 -4.36 7.78 27.65
N ALA A 143 -3.80 7.75 26.44
CA ALA A 143 -2.81 8.73 26.01
C ALA A 143 -3.41 10.14 25.91
N LEU A 144 -4.65 10.27 25.45
CA LEU A 144 -5.36 11.54 25.31
C LEU A 144 -5.70 12.14 26.68
N VAL A 145 -6.20 11.33 27.61
CA VAL A 145 -6.45 11.72 29.01
C VAL A 145 -5.16 12.17 29.69
N LYS A 146 -4.07 11.42 29.50
CA LYS A 146 -2.74 11.80 30.03
C LYS A 146 -2.29 13.16 29.47
N ARG A 147 -2.50 13.40 28.17
CA ARG A 147 -2.15 14.68 27.51
C ARG A 147 -3.00 15.84 28.03
N GLN A 148 -4.31 15.65 28.22
CA GLN A 148 -5.20 16.67 28.77
C GLN A 148 -4.83 17.06 30.21
N ARG A 149 -4.50 16.07 31.05
CA ARG A 149 -4.01 16.33 32.43
C ARG A 149 -2.73 17.16 32.45
N MET A 150 -1.81 16.92 31.51
CA MET A 150 -0.58 17.72 31.41
C MET A 150 -0.81 19.15 30.88
N MET A 151 -1.88 19.40 30.12
CA MET A 151 -2.21 20.74 29.62
C MET A 151 -3.06 21.56 30.60
N GLY A 152 -3.84 20.93 31.48
CA GLY A 152 -4.64 21.60 32.50
C GLY A 152 -3.90 21.91 33.82
N GLN A 153 -2.60 21.63 33.90
CA GLN A 153 -1.72 21.99 35.03
C GLN A 153 -0.84 23.24 34.75
N LYS A 154 -1.18 24.02 33.73
CA LYS A 154 -0.67 25.38 33.53
C LYS A 154 -1.74 26.38 33.94
#